data_AF-A0A7X8AGZ8-F1
#
_entry.id   AF-A0A7X8AGZ8-F1
#
_cell.length_a   1.000
_cell.length_b   1.000
_cell.length_c   1.000
_cell.angle_alpha   90.00
_cell.angle_beta   90.00
_cell.angle_gamma   90.00
#
_symmetry.space_group_name_H-M   'P 1'
#
loop_
_entity.id
_entity.type
_entity.pdbx_description
1 polymer ?
#
loop_
_entity_poly.entity_id
_entity_poly.type
_entity_poly.pdbx_seq_one_letter_code
_entity_poly.pdbx_strand_id
1 'polypeptide(L)'
;MKRAICTFGTGKHAEYLDVAMPSFMRFAARHGYDVIVADKIGTARPPSWYKVRMLQEALKDYDAALWIDADVVIVDSREDWQHDPKYWQSMVKHQTGDGEVPNHGIWYVTQAMTPMLDAIWGLERYRFHGWWEQAASMSLMGYDPDNRPCRNTAPTPYYEATQFIDPGWNVHKWDKNKSKHNRFMHATMYADVLGTMQDWAEMAI
;
A
#
# COMPACT_ATOMS: atom_id res chain seq x y z
N MET A 1 -7.18 6.08 19.34
CA MET A 1 -6.38 6.35 18.14
C MET A 1 -7.33 6.46 16.97
N LYS A 2 -7.34 7.58 16.26
CA LYS A 2 -8.20 7.81 15.10
C LYS A 2 -7.46 7.35 13.84
N ARG A 3 -8.03 6.40 13.10
CA ARG A 3 -7.38 5.76 11.95
C ARG A 3 -8.27 5.86 10.71
N ALA A 4 -7.66 6.05 9.55
CA ALA A 4 -8.36 6.07 8.28
C ALA A 4 -7.85 4.98 7.33
N ILE A 5 -8.74 4.36 6.57
CA ILE A 5 -8.40 3.72 5.30
C ILE A 5 -8.47 4.80 4.22
N CYS A 6 -7.45 4.87 3.37
CA CYS A 6 -7.35 5.79 2.25
C CYS A 6 -7.27 5.01 0.94
N THR A 7 -8.07 5.39 -0.05
CA THR A 7 -8.05 4.76 -1.37
C THR A 7 -8.61 5.67 -2.47
N PHE A 8 -8.29 5.37 -3.73
CA PHE A 8 -8.99 5.92 -4.89
C PHE A 8 -8.80 4.99 -6.09
N GLY A 9 -9.72 5.11 -7.05
CA GLY A 9 -9.65 4.44 -8.35
C GLY A 9 -9.82 5.45 -9.47
N THR A 10 -9.00 5.36 -10.52
CA THR A 10 -9.15 6.18 -11.74
C THR A 10 -9.03 5.32 -12.99
N GLY A 11 -9.74 5.70 -14.06
CA GLY A 11 -9.85 4.85 -15.25
C GLY A 11 -10.38 3.45 -14.88
N LYS A 12 -9.72 2.40 -15.38
CA LYS A 12 -10.06 1.00 -15.06
C LYS A 12 -10.02 0.67 -13.55
N HIS A 13 -9.21 1.41 -12.77
CA HIS A 13 -9.12 1.16 -11.33
C HIS A 13 -10.34 1.66 -10.56
N ALA A 14 -11.21 2.48 -11.17
CA ALA A 14 -12.50 2.80 -10.57
C ALA A 14 -13.39 1.53 -10.48
N GLU A 15 -13.42 0.72 -11.53
CA GLU A 15 -14.14 -0.56 -11.54
C GLU A 15 -13.56 -1.57 -10.55
N TYR A 16 -12.23 -1.57 -10.37
CA TYR A 16 -11.57 -2.39 -9.34
C TYR A 16 -12.00 -1.94 -7.94
N LEU A 17 -12.02 -0.63 -7.72
CA LEU A 17 -12.45 -0.07 -6.44
C LEU A 17 -13.90 -0.41 -6.12
N ASP A 18 -14.81 -0.43 -7.11
CA ASP A 18 -16.20 -0.83 -6.90
C ASP A 18 -16.32 -2.26 -6.35
N VAL A 19 -15.47 -3.18 -6.82
CA VAL A 19 -15.40 -4.57 -6.34
C VAL A 19 -14.75 -4.64 -4.94
N ALA A 20 -13.71 -3.86 -4.71
CA ALA A 20 -12.93 -3.89 -3.47
C ALA A 20 -13.65 -3.21 -2.28
N MET A 21 -14.40 -2.14 -2.54
CA MET A 21 -14.96 -1.23 -1.53
C MET A 21 -15.79 -1.94 -0.45
N PRO A 22 -16.68 -2.91 -0.77
CA PRO A 22 -17.42 -3.64 0.25
C PRO A 22 -16.51 -4.32 1.30
N SER A 23 -15.35 -4.81 0.89
CA SER A 23 -14.38 -5.44 1.80
C SER A 23 -13.69 -4.41 2.69
N PHE A 24 -13.40 -3.23 2.16
CA PHE A 24 -12.80 -2.12 2.92
C PHE A 24 -13.78 -1.60 3.98
N MET A 25 -15.05 -1.41 3.61
CA MET A 25 -16.10 -0.98 4.53
C MET A 25 -16.31 -1.98 5.68
N ARG A 26 -16.28 -3.30 5.38
CA ARG A 26 -16.38 -4.34 6.42
C ARG A 26 -15.19 -4.31 7.38
N PHE A 27 -13.98 -4.23 6.85
CA PHE A 27 -12.77 -4.15 7.67
C PHE A 27 -12.77 -2.89 8.55
N ALA A 28 -13.13 -1.74 7.96
CA ALA A 28 -13.21 -0.46 8.64
C ALA A 28 -14.23 -0.48 9.78
N ALA A 29 -15.45 -0.99 9.53
CA ALA A 29 -16.49 -1.12 10.55
C ALA A 29 -16.08 -2.04 11.69
N ARG A 30 -15.39 -3.14 11.39
CA ARG A 30 -14.94 -4.12 12.40
C ARG A 30 -13.85 -3.57 13.30
N HIS A 31 -12.91 -2.80 12.74
CA HIS A 31 -11.68 -2.38 13.44
C HIS A 31 -11.64 -0.89 13.77
N GLY A 32 -12.71 -0.14 13.50
CA GLY A 32 -12.80 1.28 13.85
C GLY A 32 -11.89 2.17 13.01
N TYR A 33 -11.91 1.99 11.69
CA TYR A 33 -11.35 2.94 10.73
C TYR A 33 -12.47 3.79 10.13
N ASP A 34 -12.19 5.06 9.86
CA ASP A 34 -12.96 5.83 8.88
C ASP A 34 -12.48 5.44 7.48
N VAL A 35 -13.33 5.56 6.46
CA VAL A 35 -12.95 5.30 5.06
C VAL A 35 -12.98 6.60 4.28
N ILE A 36 -11.84 6.97 3.71
CA ILE A 36 -11.67 8.15 2.86
C ILE A 36 -11.44 7.66 1.44
N VAL A 37 -12.30 8.09 0.53
CA VAL A 37 -12.19 7.82 -0.91
C VAL A 37 -12.04 9.15 -1.63
N ALA A 38 -11.01 9.28 -2.46
CA ALA A 38 -10.85 10.50 -3.25
C ALA A 38 -11.66 10.42 -4.55
N ASP A 39 -12.64 11.33 -4.71
CA ASP A 39 -13.43 11.44 -5.95
C ASP A 39 -12.61 11.96 -7.13
N LYS A 40 -11.59 12.78 -6.83
CA LYS A 40 -10.69 13.40 -7.81
C LYS A 40 -9.29 13.47 -7.25
N ILE A 41 -8.33 13.25 -8.13
CA ILE A 41 -6.90 13.46 -7.87
C ILE A 41 -6.37 14.56 -8.79
N GLY A 42 -5.21 15.11 -8.46
CA GLY A 42 -4.59 16.11 -9.33
C GLY A 42 -4.08 15.51 -10.64
N THR A 43 -3.54 16.36 -11.51
CA THR A 43 -2.97 15.95 -12.81
C THR A 43 -1.47 16.27 -12.97
N ALA A 44 -0.86 16.89 -11.96
CA ALA A 44 0.56 17.24 -11.97
C ALA A 44 1.49 16.03 -12.02
N ARG A 45 1.11 14.87 -11.47
CA ARG A 45 1.90 13.62 -11.50
C ARG A 45 1.05 12.44 -11.98
N PRO A 46 1.66 11.32 -12.38
CA PRO A 46 0.91 10.10 -12.67
C PRO A 46 0.06 9.65 -11.45
N PRO A 47 -1.12 9.02 -11.67
CA PRO A 47 -2.07 8.66 -10.61
C PRO A 47 -1.50 8.03 -9.31
N SER A 48 -0.63 7.01 -9.38
CA SER A 48 -0.08 6.33 -8.20
C SER A 48 0.55 7.29 -7.19
N TRP A 49 1.14 8.40 -7.65
CA TRP A 49 1.74 9.42 -6.78
C TRP A 49 0.74 10.07 -5.82
N TYR A 50 -0.55 10.13 -6.15
CA TYR A 50 -1.54 10.82 -5.32
C TYR A 50 -1.89 10.09 -4.04
N LYS A 51 -1.49 8.83 -3.88
CA LYS A 51 -1.57 8.17 -2.57
C LYS A 51 -0.75 8.90 -1.51
N VAL A 52 0.41 9.44 -1.90
CA VAL A 52 1.28 10.23 -1.01
C VAL A 52 0.54 11.49 -0.52
N ARG A 53 -0.11 12.21 -1.43
CA ARG A 53 -0.91 13.40 -1.07
C ARG A 53 -2.08 13.04 -0.17
N MET A 54 -2.77 11.95 -0.49
CA MET A 54 -3.91 11.50 0.30
C MET A 54 -3.50 11.13 1.72
N LEU A 55 -2.36 10.43 1.89
CA LEU A 55 -1.81 10.11 3.20
C LEU A 55 -1.38 11.37 3.95
N GLN A 56 -0.73 12.34 3.29
CA GLN A 56 -0.39 13.64 3.91
C GLN A 56 -1.63 14.37 4.42
N GLU A 57 -2.71 14.41 3.63
CA GLU A 57 -3.97 15.07 4.03
C GLU A 57 -4.65 14.31 5.18
N ALA A 58 -4.71 12.97 5.11
CA ALA A 58 -5.29 12.16 6.18
C ALA A 58 -4.55 12.33 7.51
N LEU A 59 -3.22 12.38 7.51
CA LEU A 59 -2.45 12.52 8.75
C LEU A 59 -2.62 13.87 9.47
N LYS A 60 -3.31 14.85 8.86
CA LYS A 60 -3.71 16.10 9.55
C LYS A 60 -4.79 15.87 10.60
N ASP A 61 -5.70 14.93 10.34
CA ASP A 61 -6.90 14.68 11.14
C ASP A 61 -6.91 13.30 11.81
N TYR A 62 -5.93 12.45 11.49
CA TYR A 62 -5.83 11.06 11.94
C TYR A 62 -4.43 10.76 12.50
N ASP A 63 -4.36 9.85 13.48
CA ASP A 63 -3.10 9.41 14.09
C ASP A 63 -2.32 8.48 13.14
N ALA A 64 -3.05 7.73 12.31
CA ALA A 64 -2.50 6.90 11.25
C ALA A 64 -3.48 6.74 10.07
N ALA A 65 -2.91 6.39 8.92
CA ALA A 65 -3.64 6.09 7.70
C ALA A 65 -3.12 4.77 7.09
N LEU A 66 -4.05 3.93 6.65
CA LEU A 66 -3.81 2.71 5.89
C LEU A 66 -4.21 2.96 4.44
N TRP A 67 -3.23 3.11 3.56
CA TRP A 67 -3.48 3.10 2.13
C TRP A 67 -3.78 1.67 1.65
N ILE A 68 -4.78 1.53 0.79
CA ILE A 68 -5.11 0.29 0.10
C ILE A 68 -5.36 0.60 -1.39
N ASP A 69 -4.57 0.00 -2.28
CA ASP A 69 -4.74 0.12 -3.73
C ASP A 69 -6.11 -0.44 -4.15
N ALA A 70 -6.68 0.11 -5.22
CA ALA A 70 -8.00 -0.26 -5.71
C ALA A 70 -8.10 -1.71 -6.19
N ASP A 71 -6.99 -2.37 -6.52
CA ASP A 71 -6.91 -3.75 -6.97
C ASP A 71 -6.59 -4.74 -5.82
N VAL A 72 -6.94 -4.38 -4.60
CA VAL A 72 -6.81 -5.22 -3.40
C VAL A 72 -8.20 -5.61 -2.89
N VAL A 73 -8.39 -6.89 -2.55
CA VAL A 73 -9.58 -7.38 -1.84
C VAL A 73 -9.19 -7.89 -0.46
N ILE A 74 -9.90 -7.43 0.59
CA ILE A 74 -9.77 -7.99 1.94
C ILE A 74 -10.63 -9.25 2.01
N VAL A 75 -9.98 -10.41 1.91
CA VAL A 75 -10.63 -11.73 1.90
C VAL A 75 -10.86 -12.28 3.31
N ASP A 76 -10.12 -11.81 4.31
CA ASP A 76 -10.36 -12.14 5.71
C ASP A 76 -10.17 -10.91 6.59
N SER A 77 -11.28 -10.42 7.13
CA SER A 77 -11.31 -9.23 7.97
C SER A 77 -11.18 -9.53 9.47
N ARG A 78 -11.03 -10.78 9.91
CA ARG A 78 -11.14 -11.12 11.35
C ARG A 78 -10.05 -10.51 12.23
N GLU A 79 -8.86 -10.29 11.67
CA GLU A 79 -7.73 -9.68 12.37
C GLU A 79 -7.53 -8.22 11.94
N ASP A 80 -7.14 -7.35 12.88
CA ASP A 80 -6.75 -5.96 12.57
C ASP A 80 -5.30 -5.92 12.05
N TRP A 81 -4.97 -4.86 11.32
CA TRP A 81 -3.65 -4.58 10.79
C TRP A 81 -2.58 -4.60 11.88
N GLN A 82 -1.51 -5.35 11.63
CA GLN A 82 -0.42 -5.52 12.60
C GLN A 82 0.57 -4.35 12.48
N HIS A 83 0.62 -3.50 13.49
CA HIS A 83 1.56 -2.39 13.56
C HIS A 83 2.12 -2.24 14.98
N ASP A 84 3.45 -2.30 15.12
CA ASP A 84 4.16 -2.01 16.37
C ASP A 84 4.40 -0.48 16.44
N PRO A 85 3.86 0.22 17.46
CA PRO A 85 3.90 1.69 17.57
C PRO A 85 5.29 2.33 17.57
N LYS A 86 6.37 1.56 17.72
CA LYS A 86 7.74 2.11 17.61
C LYS A 86 8.15 2.43 16.17
N TYR A 87 7.47 1.87 15.18
CA TYR A 87 7.75 2.09 13.76
C TYR A 87 6.88 3.23 13.21
N TRP A 88 7.36 3.89 12.17
CA TRP A 88 6.63 5.00 11.53
C TRP A 88 5.67 4.49 10.46
N GLN A 89 6.01 3.36 9.85
CA GLN A 89 5.24 2.71 8.80
C GLN A 89 5.30 1.18 8.92
N SER A 90 4.29 0.52 8.35
CA SER A 90 4.33 -0.93 8.12
C SER A 90 3.78 -1.31 6.76
N MET A 91 4.40 -2.33 6.16
CA MET A 91 4.02 -2.87 4.84
C MET A 91 4.60 -4.28 4.66
N VAL A 92 4.25 -4.94 3.56
CA VAL A 92 4.89 -6.21 3.17
C VAL A 92 6.11 -5.94 2.29
N LYS A 93 7.18 -6.70 2.51
CA LYS A 93 8.33 -6.76 1.60
C LYS A 93 8.32 -8.08 0.85
N HIS A 94 8.01 -8.03 -0.44
CA HIS A 94 7.98 -9.22 -1.29
C HIS A 94 9.38 -9.69 -1.64
N GLN A 95 9.50 -11.00 -1.84
CA GLN A 95 10.66 -11.65 -2.43
C GLN A 95 10.27 -12.17 -3.82
N THR A 96 10.54 -11.40 -4.87
CA THR A 96 10.15 -11.77 -6.26
C THR A 96 11.37 -11.99 -7.16
N GLY A 97 11.15 -12.08 -8.47
CA GLY A 97 12.24 -11.98 -9.45
C GLY A 97 12.90 -10.60 -9.47
N ASP A 98 12.17 -9.56 -9.07
CA ASP A 98 12.66 -8.19 -8.99
C ASP A 98 13.52 -7.92 -7.75
N GLY A 99 13.68 -8.89 -6.85
CA GLY A 99 14.47 -8.76 -5.62
C GLY A 99 13.61 -8.57 -4.37
N GLU A 100 14.11 -7.74 -3.45
CA GLU A 100 13.43 -7.39 -2.20
C GLU A 100 12.61 -6.11 -2.39
N VAL A 101 11.29 -6.21 -2.43
CA VAL A 101 10.42 -5.10 -2.84
C VAL A 101 9.41 -4.75 -1.74
N PRO A 102 9.66 -3.69 -0.94
CA PRO A 102 8.63 -3.06 -0.11
C PRO A 102 7.47 -2.58 -0.99
N ASN A 103 6.28 -3.15 -0.81
CA ASN A 103 5.14 -2.90 -1.69
C ASN A 103 4.17 -1.90 -1.07
N HIS A 104 3.88 -0.83 -1.83
CA HIS A 104 3.01 0.27 -1.40
C HIS A 104 1.57 0.12 -1.91
N GLY A 105 1.16 -1.09 -2.31
CA GLY A 105 -0.24 -1.40 -2.57
C GLY A 105 -1.06 -1.54 -1.31
N ILE A 106 -0.40 -1.83 -0.18
CA ILE A 106 -0.98 -1.70 1.15
C ILE A 106 0.08 -1.09 2.05
N TRP A 107 -0.19 0.10 2.58
CA TRP A 107 0.82 0.90 3.26
C TRP A 107 0.23 1.64 4.46
N TYR A 108 0.64 1.23 5.65
CA TYR A 108 0.26 1.89 6.89
C TYR A 108 1.31 2.91 7.28
N VAL A 109 0.87 4.14 7.57
CA VAL A 109 1.73 5.24 8.00
C VAL A 109 1.15 5.94 9.22
N THR A 110 2.03 6.39 10.11
CA THR A 110 1.70 7.24 11.26
C THR A 110 2.09 8.69 10.98
N GLN A 111 1.72 9.62 11.87
CA GLN A 111 2.15 11.02 11.79
C GLN A 111 3.68 11.20 11.72
N ALA A 112 4.47 10.24 12.23
CA ALA A 112 5.93 10.27 12.15
C ALA A 112 6.45 10.16 10.70
N MET A 113 5.63 9.68 9.75
CA MET A 113 5.98 9.60 8.33
C MET A 113 5.88 10.93 7.59
N THR A 114 5.29 11.98 8.16
CA THR A 114 5.07 13.26 7.45
C THR A 114 6.33 13.80 6.76
N PRO A 115 7.52 13.88 7.40
CA PRO A 115 8.74 14.34 6.73
C PRO A 115 9.17 13.45 5.55
N MET A 116 8.96 12.13 5.67
CA MET A 116 9.27 11.20 4.57
C MET A 116 8.28 11.34 3.42
N LEU A 117 6.99 11.51 3.71
CA LEU A 117 5.95 11.73 2.68
C LEU A 117 6.23 13.01 1.88
N ASP A 118 6.66 14.08 2.56
CA ASP A 118 7.11 15.32 1.91
C ASP A 118 8.32 15.08 1.01
N ALA A 119 9.32 14.32 1.49
CA ALA A 119 10.50 13.95 0.71
C ALA A 119 10.14 13.08 -0.51
N ILE A 120 9.26 12.08 -0.34
CA ILE A 120 8.76 11.25 -1.44
C ILE A 120 8.11 12.14 -2.48
N TRP A 121 7.15 12.98 -2.09
CA TRP A 121 6.47 13.89 -3.01
C TRP A 121 7.43 14.86 -3.68
N GLY A 122 8.49 15.32 -3.01
CA GLY A 122 9.51 16.20 -3.58
C GLY A 122 10.42 15.53 -4.62
N LEU A 123 10.52 14.20 -4.66
CA LEU A 123 11.42 13.51 -5.58
C LEU A 123 10.85 13.43 -7.00
N GLU A 124 11.46 14.15 -7.93
CA GLU A 124 11.10 14.14 -9.36
C GLU A 124 11.76 12.99 -10.14
N ARG A 125 12.92 12.47 -9.67
CA ARG A 125 13.70 11.43 -10.37
C ARG A 125 12.86 10.22 -10.75
N TYR A 126 11.95 9.80 -9.87
CA TYR A 126 11.15 8.58 -10.05
C TYR A 126 9.77 8.83 -10.65
N ARG A 127 9.47 10.06 -11.11
CA ARG A 127 8.12 10.46 -11.54
C ARG A 127 7.50 9.51 -12.56
N PHE A 128 8.30 9.00 -13.49
CA PHE A 128 7.89 8.06 -14.54
C PHE A 128 8.59 6.70 -14.41
N HIS A 129 9.20 6.41 -13.26
CA HIS A 129 9.79 5.10 -13.00
C HIS A 129 8.71 4.03 -12.93
N GLY A 130 8.99 2.78 -13.31
CA GLY A 130 8.00 1.69 -13.33
C GLY A 130 7.37 1.35 -11.97
N TRP A 131 7.99 1.80 -10.87
CA TRP A 131 7.47 1.73 -9.50
C TRP A 131 7.13 3.10 -8.87
N TRP A 132 7.18 4.21 -9.61
CA TRP A 132 6.55 5.48 -9.24
C TRP A 132 6.97 5.97 -7.83
N GLU A 133 6.02 6.36 -6.97
CA GLU A 133 6.26 6.78 -5.59
C GLU A 133 6.87 5.68 -4.71
N GLN A 134 6.60 4.41 -5.00
CA GLN A 134 7.24 3.29 -4.32
C GLN A 134 8.75 3.29 -4.58
N ALA A 135 9.21 3.57 -5.80
CA ALA A 135 10.65 3.73 -6.06
C ALA A 135 11.26 4.92 -5.30
N ALA A 136 10.54 6.04 -5.21
CA ALA A 136 10.97 7.17 -4.41
C ALA A 136 11.11 6.81 -2.92
N SER A 137 10.09 6.18 -2.34
CA SER A 137 10.12 5.66 -0.96
C SER A 137 11.28 4.68 -0.75
N MET A 138 11.43 3.69 -1.63
CA MET A 138 12.51 2.72 -1.60
C MET A 138 13.89 3.38 -1.62
N SER A 139 14.10 4.38 -2.49
CA SER A 139 15.37 5.11 -2.55
C SER A 139 15.71 5.83 -1.24
N LEU A 140 14.71 6.40 -0.57
CA LEU A 140 14.87 7.04 0.74
C LEU A 140 15.13 6.02 1.86
N MET A 141 14.69 4.77 1.69
CA MET A 141 14.97 3.64 2.60
C MET A 141 16.35 2.99 2.35
N GLY A 142 17.11 3.44 1.34
CA GLY A 142 18.42 2.87 1.03
C GLY A 142 18.43 1.74 0.01
N TYR A 143 17.30 1.52 -0.67
CA TYR A 143 17.23 0.61 -1.80
C TYR A 143 17.71 1.27 -3.09
N ASP A 144 18.12 0.44 -4.03
CA ASP A 144 18.39 0.85 -5.40
C ASP A 144 17.25 0.42 -6.34
N PRO A 145 16.24 1.28 -6.59
CA PRO A 145 15.09 0.94 -7.43
C PRO A 145 15.43 0.83 -8.92
N ASP A 146 16.60 1.28 -9.37
CA ASP A 146 17.02 1.20 -10.77
C ASP A 146 17.72 -0.14 -11.09
N ASN A 147 18.12 -0.89 -10.06
CA ASN A 147 18.81 -2.17 -10.20
C ASN A 147 17.89 -3.38 -9.96
N ARG A 148 18.13 -4.47 -10.71
CA ARG A 148 17.43 -5.75 -10.57
C ARG A 148 18.45 -6.90 -10.39
N PRO A 149 18.29 -7.79 -9.40
CA PRO A 149 17.31 -7.73 -8.31
C PRO A 149 17.57 -6.52 -7.40
N CYS A 150 16.51 -5.79 -7.06
CA CYS A 150 16.54 -4.69 -6.12
C CYS A 150 16.90 -5.19 -4.73
N ARG A 151 17.81 -4.49 -4.07
CA ARG A 151 18.27 -4.78 -2.71
C ARG A 151 18.40 -3.49 -1.93
N ASN A 152 18.28 -3.60 -0.61
CA ASN A 152 18.74 -2.54 0.27
C ASN A 152 20.27 -2.59 0.34
N THR A 153 20.94 -1.56 -0.14
CA THR A 153 22.41 -1.48 -0.19
C THR A 153 22.97 -0.56 0.88
N ALA A 154 22.16 0.34 1.43
CA ALA A 154 22.56 1.30 2.46
C ALA A 154 21.36 1.68 3.34
N PRO A 155 20.96 0.83 4.31
CA PRO A 155 19.80 1.09 5.16
C PRO A 155 19.85 2.47 5.80
N THR A 156 18.73 3.20 5.73
CA THR A 156 18.60 4.55 6.31
C THR A 156 17.71 4.49 7.56
N PRO A 157 17.62 5.59 8.34
CA PRO A 157 16.67 5.66 9.45
C PRO A 157 15.21 5.38 9.04
N TYR A 158 14.83 5.68 7.79
CA TYR A 158 13.49 5.35 7.29
C TYR A 158 13.28 3.83 7.12
N TYR A 159 14.32 3.09 6.74
CA TYR A 159 14.27 1.63 6.74
C TYR A 159 14.16 1.07 8.16
N GLU A 160 14.96 1.59 9.09
CA GLU A 160 14.92 1.16 10.50
C GLU A 160 13.57 1.48 11.16
N ALA A 161 12.91 2.55 10.72
CA ALA A 161 11.56 2.94 11.13
C ALA A 161 10.44 2.17 10.40
N THR A 162 10.76 1.12 9.65
CA THR A 162 9.78 0.33 8.88
C THR A 162 9.59 -1.06 9.48
N GLN A 163 8.35 -1.42 9.77
CA GLN A 163 7.99 -2.79 10.08
C GLN A 163 7.62 -3.55 8.79
N PHE A 164 8.30 -4.66 8.54
CA PHE A 164 7.85 -5.63 7.54
C PHE A 164 6.99 -6.70 8.19
N ILE A 165 5.78 -6.86 7.68
CA ILE A 165 4.78 -7.78 8.24
C ILE A 165 4.56 -9.01 7.36
N ASP A 166 3.77 -9.96 7.86
CA ASP A 166 3.48 -11.23 7.19
C ASP A 166 2.93 -11.00 5.75
N PRO A 167 3.40 -11.76 4.74
CA PRO A 167 2.99 -11.56 3.35
C PRO A 167 1.50 -11.84 3.08
N GLY A 168 0.77 -12.43 4.02
CA GLY A 168 -0.68 -12.59 3.96
C GLY A 168 -1.45 -11.28 4.06
N TRP A 169 -0.79 -10.19 4.49
CA TRP A 169 -1.33 -8.84 4.54
C TRP A 169 -1.19 -8.06 3.22
N ASN A 170 -0.53 -8.62 2.22
CA ASN A 170 -0.47 -8.10 0.85
C ASN A 170 -0.04 -9.24 -0.06
N VAL A 171 -0.96 -10.09 -0.49
CA VAL A 171 -0.59 -11.32 -1.20
C VAL A 171 -0.25 -11.01 -2.64
N HIS A 172 1.03 -11.16 -2.99
CA HIS A 172 1.52 -11.00 -4.35
C HIS A 172 1.73 -12.37 -5.02
N LYS A 173 1.23 -12.53 -6.26
CA LYS A 173 1.23 -13.83 -6.96
C LYS A 173 2.63 -14.45 -7.12
N TRP A 174 3.64 -13.61 -7.37
CA TRP A 174 5.03 -14.03 -7.54
C TRP A 174 5.89 -13.97 -6.26
N ASP A 175 5.30 -13.67 -5.10
CA ASP A 175 6.09 -13.70 -3.86
C ASP A 175 6.55 -15.12 -3.55
N LYS A 176 7.84 -15.30 -3.29
CA LYS A 176 8.44 -16.57 -2.85
C LYS A 176 8.07 -16.87 -1.40
N ASN A 177 7.81 -15.84 -0.60
CA ASN A 177 7.38 -15.98 0.79
C ASN A 177 5.85 -16.08 0.83
N LYS A 178 5.31 -17.30 0.90
CA LYS A 178 3.86 -17.51 1.02
C LYS A 178 3.44 -17.50 2.49
N SER A 179 2.35 -16.80 2.79
CA SER A 179 1.69 -16.90 4.09
C SER A 179 0.83 -18.15 4.17
N LYS A 180 0.58 -18.62 5.39
CA LYS A 180 -0.42 -19.67 5.66
C LYS A 180 -1.83 -19.10 5.74
N HIS A 181 -1.96 -17.79 5.93
CA HIS A 181 -3.24 -17.11 6.11
C HIS A 181 -3.27 -15.81 5.32
N ASN A 182 -4.01 -15.84 4.21
CA ASN A 182 -4.18 -14.70 3.32
C ASN A 182 -5.35 -13.85 3.81
N ARG A 183 -5.09 -12.57 4.08
CA ARG A 183 -6.08 -11.61 4.55
C ARG A 183 -6.38 -10.56 3.48
N PHE A 184 -5.35 -10.11 2.77
CA PHE A 184 -5.45 -9.08 1.73
C PHE A 184 -4.83 -9.63 0.45
N MET A 185 -5.66 -9.82 -0.58
CA MET A 185 -5.23 -10.35 -1.88
C MET A 185 -5.04 -9.19 -2.86
N HIS A 186 -3.87 -9.11 -3.49
CA HIS A 186 -3.50 -8.02 -4.38
C HIS A 186 -3.45 -8.54 -5.83
N ALA A 187 -4.36 -8.05 -6.66
CA ALA A 187 -4.55 -8.54 -8.04
C ALA A 187 -3.52 -7.97 -9.03
N THR A 188 -2.51 -7.24 -8.53
CA THR A 188 -1.40 -6.77 -9.34
C THR A 188 -0.74 -7.90 -10.13
N MET A 189 -0.35 -7.58 -11.36
CA MET A 189 0.26 -8.50 -12.33
C MET A 189 -0.67 -9.62 -12.86
N TYR A 190 -1.91 -9.78 -12.40
CA TYR A 190 -2.85 -10.73 -13.00
C TYR A 190 -3.26 -10.27 -14.41
N ALA A 191 -3.49 -11.24 -15.32
CA ALA A 191 -3.90 -10.92 -16.68
C ALA A 191 -5.35 -10.39 -16.73
N ASP A 192 -6.23 -11.02 -15.94
CA ASP A 192 -7.58 -10.56 -15.68
C ASP A 192 -7.71 -10.10 -14.23
N VAL A 193 -7.36 -8.84 -14.00
CA VAL A 193 -7.41 -8.21 -12.66
C VAL A 193 -8.85 -8.21 -12.13
N LEU A 194 -9.82 -7.78 -12.94
CA LEU A 194 -11.20 -7.61 -12.50
C LEU A 194 -11.85 -8.95 -12.14
N GLY A 195 -11.74 -9.96 -13.01
CA GLY A 195 -12.30 -11.29 -12.75
C GLY A 195 -11.67 -11.93 -11.51
N THR A 196 -10.34 -11.81 -11.37
CA THR A 196 -9.62 -12.31 -10.18
C THR A 196 -10.14 -11.67 -8.88
N MET A 197 -10.40 -10.36 -8.89
CA MET A 197 -10.93 -9.65 -7.73
C MET A 197 -12.38 -10.04 -7.42
N GLN A 198 -13.20 -10.26 -8.44
CA GLN A 198 -14.59 -10.72 -8.27
C GLN A 198 -14.64 -12.07 -7.57
N ASP A 199 -13.82 -13.03 -8.00
CA ASP A 199 -13.69 -14.34 -7.35
C ASP A 199 -13.31 -14.21 -5.86
N TRP A 200 -12.36 -13.32 -5.55
CA TRP A 200 -11.95 -13.08 -4.15
C TRP A 200 -13.03 -12.39 -3.33
N ALA A 201 -13.78 -11.47 -3.92
CA ALA A 201 -14.84 -10.74 -3.23
C ALA A 201 -15.98 -11.68 -2.81
N GLU A 202 -16.28 -12.73 -3.59
CA GLU A 202 -17.27 -13.76 -3.25
C GLU A 202 -16.83 -14.63 -2.06
N MET A 203 -15.53 -14.80 -1.87
CA MET A 203 -14.95 -15.61 -0.78
C MET A 203 -14.69 -14.83 0.51
N ALA A 204 -14.86 -13.51 0.49
CA ALA A 204 -14.43 -12.63 1.58
C ALA A 204 -15.29 -12.74 2.85
N ILE A 205 -14.64 -12.85 4.02
CA ILE A 205 -15.30 -13.03 5.35
C ILE A 205 -14.98 -11.95 6.39
#